data_AF-L5MA95-F1
#
_entry.id   AF-L5MA95-F1
#
_cell.length_a   1.000
_cell.length_b   1.000
_cell.length_c   1.000
_cell.angle_alpha   90.00
_cell.angle_beta   90.00
_cell.angle_gamma   90.00
#
_symmetry.space_group_name_H-M   'P 1'
#
loop_
_entity.id
_entity.type
_entity.pdbx_description
1 polymer ?
#
loop_
_entity_poly.entity_id
_entity_poly.type
_entity_poly.pdbx_seq_one_letter_code
_entity_poly.pdbx_strand_id
1 'polypeptide(L)'
;MFSDIYKIREIADGLCLEVEGKMVSRTEGNIDDSLIGGNASAEGPEGEGTESTVVTGVDIVMNHHLQETSFTKEAYKKYIKDYMKSIKGKLEEQRPERVKPFMTGAAEQIKHILANFKNYQFFIGENMNPDGMVALLDYREDGVTPYMIFFKDGLEMEKCIDGWQGGLWSKPECAAMSPTLVLAHALEVTEPLIQNEIISLDDP
;
A
#
# COMPACT_ATOMS: atom_id res chain seq x y z
N MET A 1 -0.90 -1.37 -1.26
CA MET A 1 0.08 -0.28 -1.07
C MET A 1 -0.42 1.01 -1.68
N PHE A 2 -0.80 1.02 -2.96
CA PHE A 2 -1.50 2.15 -3.59
C PHE A 2 -2.24 1.68 -4.83
N SER A 3 -3.13 2.50 -5.36
CA SER A 3 -3.84 2.25 -6.62
C SER A 3 -3.45 3.22 -7.74
N ASP A 4 -3.78 2.89 -8.97
CA ASP A 4 -3.50 3.70 -10.17
C ASP A 4 -4.35 4.97 -10.33
N ILE A 5 -5.26 5.25 -9.39
CA ILE A 5 -6.00 6.53 -9.33
C ILE A 5 -5.09 7.74 -9.03
N TYR A 6 -3.90 7.50 -8.48
CA TYR A 6 -2.94 8.56 -8.17
C TYR A 6 -2.02 8.81 -9.35
N LYS A 7 -1.36 9.97 -9.34
CA LYS A 7 -0.36 10.30 -10.36
C LYS A 7 0.95 9.59 -10.03
N ILE A 8 1.22 8.52 -10.77
CA ILE A 8 2.42 7.68 -10.62
C ILE A 8 3.48 8.11 -11.64
N ARG A 9 4.73 8.24 -11.19
CA ARG A 9 5.90 8.52 -12.04
C ARG A 9 7.00 7.50 -11.76
N GLU A 10 7.70 7.08 -12.81
CA GLU A 10 8.90 6.26 -12.63
C GLU A 10 10.11 7.17 -12.35
N ILE A 11 10.87 6.85 -11.31
CA ILE A 11 12.09 7.54 -10.91
C ILE A 11 13.24 6.54 -10.76
N ALA A 12 14.48 7.04 -10.64
CA ALA A 12 15.69 6.23 -10.51
C ALA A 12 15.78 5.16 -11.63
N ASP A 13 15.69 5.61 -12.89
CA ASP A 13 15.75 4.76 -14.08
C ASP A 13 14.74 3.60 -14.09
N GLY A 14 13.55 3.84 -13.52
CA GLY A 14 12.46 2.85 -13.46
C GLY A 14 12.57 1.85 -12.32
N LEU A 15 13.43 2.09 -11.33
CA LEU A 15 13.55 1.24 -10.13
C LEU A 15 12.52 1.58 -9.06
N CYS A 16 12.12 2.85 -8.99
CA CYS A 16 11.17 3.31 -7.99
C CYS A 16 9.96 3.96 -8.66
N LEU A 17 8.81 3.81 -8.02
CA LEU A 17 7.57 4.49 -8.36
C LEU A 17 7.34 5.59 -7.35
N GLU A 18 7.10 6.79 -7.85
CA GLU A 18 6.73 7.95 -7.07
C GLU A 18 5.24 8.21 -7.26
N VAL A 19 4.49 8.22 -6.16
CA VAL A 19 3.04 8.36 -6.16
C VAL A 19 2.69 9.67 -5.48
N GLU A 20 2.16 10.62 -6.25
CA GLU A 20 1.76 11.93 -5.75
C GLU A 20 0.41 11.83 -5.04
N GLY A 21 0.39 12.20 -3.76
CA GLY A 21 -0.81 12.25 -2.93
C GLY A 21 -1.27 13.67 -2.67
N LYS A 22 -2.28 13.81 -1.80
CA LYS A 22 -2.82 15.08 -1.32
C LYS A 22 -3.07 15.01 0.16
N MET A 23 -2.88 16.13 0.85
CA MET A 23 -3.35 16.27 2.23
C MET A 23 -4.88 16.37 2.25
N VAL A 24 -5.53 15.52 3.03
CA VAL A 24 -6.98 15.49 3.21
C VAL A 24 -7.33 15.46 4.69
N SER A 25 -8.45 16.08 5.04
CA SER A 25 -9.03 16.02 6.37
C SER A 25 -10.35 15.27 6.30
N ARG A 26 -10.55 14.29 7.18
CA ARG A 26 -11.80 13.54 7.33
C ARG A 26 -12.30 13.67 8.76
N THR A 27 -13.60 13.86 8.91
CA THR A 27 -14.24 13.83 10.22
C THR A 27 -14.66 12.39 10.49
N GLU A 28 -13.97 11.71 11.42
CA GLU A 28 -14.44 10.43 11.94
C GLU A 28 -15.56 10.67 12.96
N GLY A 29 -16.62 9.86 12.90
CA GLY A 29 -17.74 9.93 13.85
C GLY A 29 -19.05 10.57 13.35
N ASN A 30 -19.22 10.86 12.06
CA ASN A 30 -20.56 11.13 11.51
C ASN A 30 -21.33 9.81 11.31
N ILE A 31 -21.71 9.16 12.41
CA ILE A 31 -22.93 8.36 12.38
C ILE A 31 -24.04 9.40 12.36
N ASP A 32 -24.68 9.56 11.20
CA ASP A 32 -25.93 10.31 11.14
C ASP A 32 -26.89 9.63 12.11
N ASP A 33 -27.17 10.26 13.27
CA ASP A 33 -28.10 9.73 14.29
C ASP A 33 -29.49 9.40 13.69
N SER A 34 -29.80 9.93 12.49
CA SER A 34 -31.00 9.57 11.72
C SER A 34 -30.95 8.16 11.09
N LEU A 35 -29.79 7.50 11.02
CA LEU A 35 -29.64 6.10 10.58
C LEU A 35 -29.75 5.08 11.73
N ILE A 36 -29.64 5.48 13.00
CA ILE A 36 -30.01 4.64 14.15
C ILE A 36 -31.52 4.80 14.41
N GLY A 37 -32.30 4.50 13.37
CA GLY A 37 -33.74 4.38 13.45
C GLY A 37 -34.14 3.13 14.23
N GLY A 38 -34.43 3.28 15.53
CA GLY A 38 -35.33 2.37 16.24
C GLY A 38 -34.91 2.00 17.67
N ASN A 39 -35.29 2.81 18.67
CA ASN A 39 -36.48 2.57 19.52
C ASN A 39 -36.61 3.71 20.54
N ALA A 40 -37.72 4.44 20.51
CA ALA A 40 -38.00 5.51 21.45
C ALA A 40 -38.57 4.94 22.76
N SER A 41 -37.80 4.92 23.84
CA SER A 41 -38.33 5.02 25.22
C SER A 41 -37.22 5.22 26.25
N ALA A 42 -37.50 6.13 27.21
CA ALA A 42 -36.79 6.40 28.47
C ALA A 42 -35.68 7.47 28.46
N GLU A 43 -36.14 8.73 28.55
CA GLU A 43 -35.66 9.78 29.47
C GLU A 43 -34.39 9.46 30.28
N GLY A 44 -33.27 10.10 29.91
CA GLY A 44 -32.05 10.27 30.69
C GLY A 44 -31.37 11.58 30.27
N PRO A 45 -30.82 12.38 31.20
CA PRO A 45 -30.28 13.69 30.86
C PRO A 45 -28.85 13.57 30.31
N GLU A 46 -28.43 14.66 29.66
CA GLU A 46 -27.03 15.07 29.41
C GLU A 46 -26.40 14.46 28.15
N GLY A 47 -26.55 15.20 27.05
CA GLY A 47 -25.82 14.96 25.81
C GLY A 47 -24.32 15.13 26.03
N GLU A 48 -23.62 13.99 26.01
CA GLU A 48 -22.19 13.96 25.75
C GLU A 48 -22.01 14.24 24.25
N GLY A 49 -21.72 15.49 23.92
CA GLY A 49 -21.37 15.88 22.57
C GLY A 49 -20.16 15.08 22.12
N THR A 50 -20.38 14.09 21.26
CA THR A 50 -19.32 13.26 20.70
C THR A 50 -18.35 14.19 19.98
N GLU A 51 -17.15 14.32 20.52
CA GLU A 51 -16.10 15.16 19.94
C GLU A 51 -15.73 14.62 18.56
N SER A 52 -16.28 15.25 17.53
CA SER A 52 -15.96 14.94 16.14
C SER A 52 -14.46 15.12 15.94
N THR A 53 -13.72 14.02 15.80
CA THR A 53 -12.27 14.07 15.64
C THR A 53 -11.97 14.23 14.15
N VAL A 54 -11.42 15.40 13.79
CA VAL A 54 -10.95 15.67 12.43
C VAL A 54 -9.55 15.07 12.29
N VAL A 55 -9.44 13.98 11.54
CA VAL A 55 -8.16 13.34 11.20
C VAL A 55 -7.65 13.92 9.89
N THR A 56 -6.46 14.49 9.91
CA THR A 56 -5.78 15.02 8.72
C THR A 56 -4.59 14.15 8.38
N GLY A 57 -4.46 13.76 7.12
CA GLY A 57 -3.38 12.90 6.65
C GLY A 57 -3.26 12.89 5.13
N VAL A 58 -2.29 12.13 4.63
CA VAL A 58 -2.11 11.92 3.19
C VAL A 58 -3.19 10.95 2.70
N ASP A 59 -3.91 11.31 1.64
CA ASP A 59 -4.99 10.51 1.06
C ASP A 59 -4.58 9.06 0.75
N ILE A 60 -3.38 8.85 0.20
CA ILE A 60 -2.83 7.51 -0.06
C ILE A 60 -2.75 6.68 1.24
N VAL A 61 -2.23 7.28 2.31
CA VAL A 61 -2.07 6.63 3.62
C VAL A 61 -3.45 6.28 4.19
N MET A 62 -4.39 7.24 4.17
CA MET A 62 -5.73 7.07 4.72
C MET A 62 -6.58 6.09 3.92
N ASN A 63 -6.45 6.05 2.59
CA ASN A 63 -7.24 5.18 1.72
C ASN A 63 -6.76 3.73 1.73
N HIS A 64 -5.47 3.50 1.96
CA HIS A 64 -4.87 2.17 1.96
C HIS A 64 -4.49 1.70 3.37
N HIS A 65 -4.97 2.40 4.40
CA HIS A 65 -4.74 2.09 5.82
C HIS A 65 -3.26 1.83 6.13
N LEU A 66 -2.36 2.59 5.51
CA LEU A 66 -0.92 2.43 5.69
C LEU A 66 -0.55 2.82 7.12
N GLN A 67 0.30 2.00 7.74
CA GLN A 67 0.70 2.19 9.13
C GLN A 67 2.03 2.93 9.18
N GLU A 68 2.06 4.05 9.90
CA GLU A 68 3.31 4.78 10.13
C GLU A 68 4.25 3.94 11.01
N THR A 69 5.52 3.90 10.66
CA THR A 69 6.57 3.26 11.45
C THR A 69 7.79 4.16 11.55
N SER A 70 8.64 3.89 12.54
CA SER A 70 9.87 4.64 12.73
C SER A 70 11.06 3.70 12.75
N PHE A 71 12.14 4.13 12.11
CA PHE A 71 13.40 3.40 12.09
C PHE A 71 14.52 4.28 12.67
N THR A 72 15.48 3.65 13.34
CA THR A 72 16.82 4.25 13.44
C THR A 72 17.54 4.05 12.12
N LYS A 73 18.51 4.93 11.81
CA LYS A 73 19.31 4.83 10.58
C LYS A 73 20.02 3.47 10.45
N GLU A 74 20.45 2.91 11.58
CA GLU A 74 21.09 1.58 11.63
C GLU A 74 20.09 0.45 11.41
N ALA A 75 18.91 0.52 12.05
CA ALA A 75 17.85 -0.45 11.87
C ALA A 75 17.36 -0.47 10.41
N TYR A 76 17.14 0.71 9.81
CA TYR A 76 16.76 0.80 8.40
C TYR A 76 17.82 0.23 7.47
N LYS A 77 19.11 0.49 7.73
CA LYS A 77 20.22 -0.08 6.94
C LYS A 77 20.24 -1.61 7.00
N LYS A 78 19.85 -2.22 8.13
CA LYS A 78 19.72 -3.67 8.24
C LYS A 78 18.48 -4.16 7.48
N TYR A 79 17.32 -3.58 7.78
CA TYR A 79 16.04 -3.89 7.14
C TYR A 79 16.14 -3.84 5.61
N ILE A 80 16.63 -2.73 5.04
CA ILE A 80 16.67 -2.57 3.59
C ILE A 80 17.62 -3.55 2.92
N LYS A 81 18.70 -3.98 3.59
CA LYS A 81 19.59 -5.02 3.06
C LYS A 81 18.90 -6.37 3.01
N ASP A 82 18.14 -6.72 4.02
CA ASP A 82 17.44 -8.01 4.08
C ASP A 82 16.25 -8.01 3.11
N TYR A 83 15.51 -6.90 3.01
CA TYR A 83 14.48 -6.69 1.98
C TYR A 83 15.03 -6.84 0.55
N MET A 84 16.18 -6.23 0.25
CA MET A 84 16.82 -6.34 -1.07
C MET A 84 17.24 -7.78 -1.42
N LYS A 85 17.64 -8.59 -0.43
CA LYS A 85 17.92 -10.02 -0.65
C LYS A 85 16.64 -10.79 -0.99
N SER A 86 15.55 -10.50 -0.30
CA SER A 86 14.24 -11.13 -0.55
C SER A 86 13.76 -10.84 -1.98
N ILE A 87 13.80 -9.57 -2.40
CA ILE A 87 13.44 -9.19 -3.78
C ILE A 87 14.41 -9.78 -4.79
N LYS A 88 15.71 -9.82 -4.50
CA LYS A 88 16.69 -10.47 -5.37
C LYS A 88 16.33 -11.95 -5.62
N GLY A 89 16.01 -12.72 -4.58
CA GLY A 89 15.63 -14.13 -4.75
C GLY A 89 14.42 -14.30 -5.65
N LYS A 90 13.39 -13.46 -5.44
CA LYS A 90 12.17 -13.43 -6.28
C LYS A 90 12.46 -13.03 -7.73
N LEU A 91 13.34 -12.06 -7.95
CA LEU A 91 13.78 -11.68 -9.29
C LEU A 91 14.59 -12.79 -9.96
N GLU A 92 15.44 -13.53 -9.24
CA GLU A 92 16.19 -14.67 -9.80
C GLU A 92 15.24 -15.78 -10.32
N GLU A 93 14.11 -15.98 -9.66
CA GLU A 93 13.10 -16.99 -10.05
C GLU A 93 12.21 -16.51 -11.20
N GLN A 94 11.73 -15.26 -11.16
CA GLN A 94 10.71 -14.78 -12.08
C GLN A 94 11.28 -13.99 -13.28
N ARG A 95 12.33 -13.19 -13.05
CA ARG A 95 12.88 -12.19 -14.00
C ARG A 95 14.39 -12.02 -13.81
N PRO A 96 15.21 -13.06 -14.03
CA PRO A 96 16.64 -13.06 -13.70
C PRO A 96 17.43 -11.94 -14.39
N GLU A 97 16.95 -11.45 -15.54
CA GLU A 97 17.52 -10.33 -16.28
C GLU A 97 17.44 -9.00 -15.52
N ARG A 98 16.46 -8.83 -14.62
CA ARG A 98 16.27 -7.61 -13.81
C ARG A 98 17.16 -7.55 -12.57
N VAL A 99 17.75 -8.67 -12.15
CA VAL A 99 18.54 -8.78 -10.92
C VAL A 99 19.72 -7.81 -10.92
N LYS A 100 20.49 -7.74 -12.02
CA LYS A 100 21.66 -6.87 -12.10
C LYS A 100 21.29 -5.37 -12.08
N PRO A 101 20.37 -4.87 -12.94
CA PRO A 101 19.87 -3.50 -12.85
C PRO A 101 19.33 -3.14 -11.47
N PHE A 102 18.54 -4.03 -10.87
CA PHE A 102 17.96 -3.82 -9.55
C PHE A 102 19.02 -3.66 -8.46
N MET A 103 19.99 -4.58 -8.38
CA MET A 103 21.04 -4.50 -7.36
C MET A 103 21.91 -3.25 -7.47
N THR A 104 22.25 -2.82 -8.69
CA THR A 104 23.06 -1.62 -8.90
C THR A 104 22.31 -0.37 -8.50
N GLY A 105 21.13 -0.12 -9.07
CA GLY A 105 20.44 1.14 -8.78
C GLY A 105 19.75 1.16 -7.41
N ALA A 106 19.36 0.01 -6.85
CA ALA A 106 18.92 -0.05 -5.46
C ALA A 106 20.04 0.39 -4.51
N ALA A 107 21.30 0.02 -4.76
CA ALA A 107 22.42 0.45 -3.94
C ALA A 107 22.61 1.98 -3.96
N GLU A 108 22.36 2.63 -5.10
CA GLU A 108 22.38 4.09 -5.23
C GLU A 108 21.19 4.74 -4.53
N GLN A 109 19.99 4.21 -4.74
CA GLN A 109 18.78 4.71 -4.10
C GLN A 109 18.86 4.60 -2.58
N ILE A 110 19.38 3.49 -2.04
CA ILE A 110 19.59 3.32 -0.60
C ILE A 110 20.56 4.37 -0.04
N LYS A 111 21.64 4.71 -0.78
CA LYS A 111 22.56 5.78 -0.35
C LYS A 111 21.83 7.13 -0.29
N HIS A 112 21.00 7.44 -1.29
CA HIS A 112 20.20 8.66 -1.32
C HIS A 112 19.21 8.73 -0.14
N ILE A 113 18.48 7.64 0.13
CA ILE A 113 17.54 7.55 1.25
C ILE A 113 18.28 7.71 2.58
N LEU A 114 19.42 7.05 2.77
CA LEU A 114 20.22 7.17 3.99
C LEU A 114 20.82 8.56 4.19
N ALA A 115 21.10 9.30 3.11
CA ALA A 115 21.58 10.68 3.20
C ALA A 115 20.45 11.62 3.70
N ASN A 116 19.23 11.43 3.20
CA ASN A 116 18.06 12.23 3.52
C ASN A 116 17.12 11.58 4.55
N PHE A 117 17.63 10.63 5.34
CA PHE A 117 16.84 9.74 6.21
C PHE A 117 15.87 10.47 7.15
N LYS A 118 16.21 11.69 7.59
CA LYS A 118 15.39 12.49 8.51
C LYS A 118 14.19 13.16 7.85
N ASN A 119 14.19 13.30 6.52
CA ASN A 119 13.10 13.94 5.79
C ASN A 119 11.98 12.92 5.51
N TYR A 120 12.35 11.65 5.35
CA TYR A 120 11.41 10.58 5.05
C TYR A 120 10.63 10.15 6.29
N GLN A 121 9.32 10.02 6.11
CA GLN A 121 8.44 9.26 7.00
C GLN A 121 8.25 7.86 6.42
N PHE A 122 8.24 6.84 7.27
CA PHE A 122 8.19 5.45 6.84
C PHE A 122 6.78 4.89 7.07
N PHE A 123 6.23 4.23 6.05
CA PHE A 123 4.93 3.59 6.13
C PHE A 123 5.02 2.13 5.68
N ILE A 124 4.28 1.26 6.35
CA ILE A 124 4.11 -0.16 5.97
C ILE A 124 2.67 -0.42 5.57
N GLY A 125 2.45 -1.51 4.84
CA GLY A 125 1.09 -1.95 4.52
C GLY A 125 0.25 -2.24 5.77
N GLU A 126 -1.07 -2.28 5.61
CA GLU A 126 -2.05 -2.55 6.68
C GLU A 126 -1.73 -3.81 7.48
N ASN A 127 -1.20 -4.86 6.83
CA ASN A 127 -0.79 -6.12 7.47
C ASN A 127 0.42 -5.99 8.42
N MET A 128 1.02 -4.80 8.52
CA MET A 128 2.19 -4.50 9.37
C MET A 128 3.36 -5.47 9.18
N ASN A 129 3.51 -6.06 8.00
CA ASN A 129 4.52 -7.06 7.72
C ASN A 129 5.93 -6.44 7.83
N PRO A 130 6.76 -6.85 8.80
CA PRO A 130 8.08 -6.26 9.02
C PRO A 130 9.10 -6.62 7.95
N ASP A 131 8.85 -7.68 7.17
CA ASP A 131 9.66 -8.10 6.02
C ASP A 131 9.10 -7.59 4.69
N GLY A 132 7.90 -7.00 4.72
CA GLY A 132 7.22 -6.41 3.57
C GLY A 132 7.84 -5.07 3.17
N MET A 133 7.29 -4.46 2.12
CA MET A 133 7.79 -3.19 1.60
C MET A 133 7.49 -2.02 2.55
N VAL A 134 8.50 -1.18 2.78
CA VAL A 134 8.35 0.13 3.41
C VAL A 134 8.24 1.21 2.33
N ALA A 135 7.15 1.97 2.38
CA ALA A 135 6.93 3.17 1.58
C ALA A 135 7.56 4.39 2.25
N LEU A 136 8.15 5.28 1.44
CA LEU A 136 8.82 6.48 1.92
C LEU A 136 8.01 7.70 1.55
N LEU A 137 7.42 8.38 2.53
CA LEU A 137 6.72 9.63 2.34
C LEU A 137 7.68 10.81 2.50
N ASP A 138 7.63 11.75 1.56
CA ASP A 138 8.32 13.04 1.62
C ASP A 138 7.43 14.13 0.98
N TYR A 139 7.83 15.39 1.11
CA TYR A 139 7.12 16.54 0.56
C TYR A 139 7.94 17.19 -0.54
N ARG A 140 7.28 17.69 -1.59
CA ARG A 140 7.95 18.42 -2.67
C ARG A 140 8.61 19.70 -2.15
N GLU A 141 9.37 20.38 -3.01
CA GLU A 141 9.97 21.68 -2.70
C GLU A 141 8.94 22.75 -2.26
N ASP A 142 7.67 22.57 -2.61
CA ASP A 142 6.57 23.42 -2.14
C ASP A 142 6.21 23.20 -0.65
N GLY A 143 6.68 22.11 -0.03
CA GLY A 143 6.40 21.73 1.36
C GLY A 143 4.95 21.29 1.62
N VAL A 144 4.12 21.19 0.58
CA VAL A 144 2.67 20.95 0.71
C VAL A 144 2.24 19.69 -0.01
N THR A 145 2.85 19.36 -1.15
CA THR A 145 2.46 18.21 -1.96
C THR A 145 3.18 16.95 -1.45
N PRO A 146 2.47 16.00 -0.80
CA PRO A 146 3.08 14.75 -0.37
C PRO A 146 3.31 13.83 -1.56
N TYR A 147 4.41 13.09 -1.53
CA TYR A 147 4.66 12.01 -2.49
C TYR A 147 5.27 10.82 -1.77
N MET A 148 4.88 9.62 -2.22
CA MET A 148 5.36 8.36 -1.65
C MET A 148 6.23 7.63 -2.67
N ILE A 149 7.38 7.13 -2.23
CA ILE A 149 8.29 6.33 -3.04
C ILE A 149 8.15 4.86 -2.69
N PHE A 150 7.99 4.02 -3.71
CA PHE A 150 7.93 2.56 -3.62
C PHE A 150 8.95 1.91 -4.55
N PHE A 151 9.46 0.73 -4.22
CA PHE A 151 10.33 -0.05 -5.11
C PHE A 151 9.48 -0.83 -6.11
N LYS A 152 9.69 -0.60 -7.42
CA LYS A 152 8.89 -1.22 -8.49
C LYS A 152 9.01 -2.74 -8.50
N ASP A 153 10.22 -3.26 -8.34
CA ASP A 153 10.48 -4.71 -8.32
C ASP A 153 10.00 -5.39 -7.01
N GLY A 154 9.57 -4.61 -6.01
CA GLY A 154 8.94 -5.11 -4.78
C GLY A 154 7.41 -5.06 -4.79
N LEU A 155 6.83 -4.72 -5.94
CA LEU A 155 5.39 -4.56 -6.13
C LEU A 155 4.87 -5.54 -7.17
N GLU A 156 3.70 -6.10 -6.88
CA GLU A 156 2.88 -6.81 -7.85
C GLU A 156 1.70 -5.94 -8.24
N MET A 157 1.43 -5.87 -9.55
CA MET A 157 0.30 -5.13 -10.11
C MET A 157 -0.83 -6.11 -10.37
N GLU A 158 -1.94 -5.91 -9.69
CA GLU A 158 -3.17 -6.67 -9.92
C GLU A 158 -4.16 -5.80 -10.69
N LYS A 159 -4.70 -6.33 -11.79
CA LYS A 159 -5.76 -5.66 -12.55
C LYS A 159 -7.11 -6.14 -12.05
N CYS A 160 -7.85 -5.27 -11.36
CA CYS A 160 -9.23 -5.55 -11.01
C CYS A 160 -10.11 -5.27 -12.24
N ILE A 161 -10.68 -6.32 -12.82
CA ILE A 161 -11.67 -6.19 -13.89
C ILE A 161 -13.03 -6.44 -13.25
N ASP A 162 -13.92 -5.45 -13.30
CA ASP A 162 -15.32 -5.63 -12.96
C ASP A 162 -15.95 -6.58 -13.99
N GLY A 163 -16.01 -7.87 -13.66
CA GLY A 163 -16.63 -8.89 -14.49
C GLY A 163 -18.15 -8.85 -14.33
N TRP A 164 -18.87 -8.30 -15.31
CA TRP A 164 -20.32 -8.47 -15.41
C TRP A 164 -20.63 -9.90 -15.87
N GLN A 165 -20.91 -10.81 -14.94
CA GLN A 165 -21.49 -12.13 -15.25
C GLN A 165 -22.92 -12.20 -14.71
N GLY A 166 -23.89 -12.25 -15.63
CA GLY A 166 -25.23 -12.77 -15.33
C GLY A 166 -26.07 -11.99 -14.32
N GLY A 167 -25.88 -10.68 -14.16
CA GLY A 167 -26.75 -9.83 -13.34
C GLY A 167 -26.52 -9.93 -11.82
N LEU A 168 -25.43 -10.58 -11.38
CA LEU A 168 -25.01 -10.61 -9.98
C LEU A 168 -23.66 -9.91 -9.82
N TRP A 169 -23.60 -8.92 -8.93
CA TRP A 169 -22.32 -8.35 -8.49
C TRP A 169 -21.64 -9.38 -7.59
N SER A 170 -20.79 -10.23 -8.15
CA SER A 170 -19.81 -10.97 -7.36
C SER A 170 -18.80 -9.95 -6.86
N LYS A 171 -18.84 -9.60 -5.58
CA LYS A 171 -17.80 -8.75 -4.96
C LYS A 171 -16.50 -9.58 -4.90
N PRO A 172 -15.44 -9.25 -5.66
CA PRO A 172 -14.11 -9.54 -5.15
C PRO A 172 -13.90 -8.72 -3.86
N GLU A 173 -13.00 -9.16 -2.98
CA GLU A 173 -12.54 -8.42 -1.78
C GLU A 173 -11.93 -7.02 -2.09
N CYS A 174 -12.03 -6.54 -3.33
CA CYS A 174 -11.75 -5.17 -3.77
C CYS A 174 -13.01 -4.28 -3.74
N ALA A 175 -13.79 -4.30 -2.66
CA ALA A 175 -15.05 -3.54 -2.60
C ALA A 175 -14.84 -2.07 -2.21
N ALA A 176 -14.45 -1.20 -3.16
CA ALA A 176 -14.79 0.24 -3.19
C ALA A 176 -14.20 1.05 -4.38
N MET A 177 -13.64 0.44 -5.43
CA MET A 177 -12.89 1.21 -6.42
C MET A 177 -13.32 0.94 -7.87
N SER A 178 -13.36 2.01 -8.65
CA SER A 178 -13.85 2.13 -10.03
C SER A 178 -13.40 0.99 -10.99
N PRO A 179 -14.20 0.62 -12.02
CA PRO A 179 -14.05 -0.56 -12.91
C PRO A 179 -12.74 -0.76 -13.70
N THR A 180 -11.70 0.02 -13.46
CA THR A 180 -10.42 -0.05 -14.21
C THR A 180 -9.21 -0.03 -13.30
N LEU A 181 -9.40 -0.16 -11.99
CA LEU A 181 -8.34 0.06 -11.04
C LEU A 181 -7.26 -1.02 -11.08
N VAL A 182 -6.01 -0.59 -11.11
CA VAL A 182 -4.83 -1.42 -10.84
C VAL A 182 -4.39 -1.17 -9.41
N LEU A 183 -4.33 -2.23 -8.61
CA LEU A 183 -3.87 -2.17 -7.22
C LEU A 183 -2.44 -2.73 -7.13
N ALA A 184 -1.54 -1.95 -6.54
CA ALA A 184 -0.17 -2.36 -6.28
C ALA A 184 -0.07 -2.91 -4.85
N HIS A 185 0.24 -4.21 -4.75
CA HIS A 185 0.47 -4.90 -3.47
C HIS A 185 1.96 -5.11 -3.22
N ALA A 186 2.36 -5.09 -1.95
CA ALA A 186 3.72 -5.48 -1.59
C ALA A 186 3.88 -6.96 -1.90
N LEU A 187 5.03 -7.36 -2.44
CA LEU A 187 5.33 -8.78 -2.67
C LEU A 187 5.43 -9.50 -1.31
N GLU A 188 4.35 -10.09 -0.83
CA GLU A 188 4.37 -10.91 0.38
C GLU A 188 5.15 -12.20 0.15
N VAL A 189 5.83 -12.69 1.18
CA VAL A 189 6.46 -14.02 1.16
C VAL A 189 5.35 -15.01 1.48
N THR A 190 4.46 -15.26 0.53
CA THR A 190 3.51 -16.37 0.67
C THR A 190 4.30 -17.66 0.49
N GLU A 191 4.29 -18.52 1.50
CA GLU A 191 4.70 -19.92 1.34
C GLU A 191 4.01 -20.49 0.11
N PRO A 192 4.68 -21.34 -0.70
CA PRO A 192 4.07 -21.89 -1.89
C PRO A 192 2.86 -22.72 -1.46
N LEU A 193 1.66 -22.22 -1.75
CA LEU A 193 0.46 -23.03 -1.72
C LEU A 193 0.69 -24.17 -2.71
N ILE A 194 0.80 -25.37 -2.14
CA ILE A 194 0.86 -26.64 -2.85
C ILE A 194 -0.21 -26.60 -3.95
N GLN A 195 0.23 -26.63 -5.21
CA GLN A 195 -0.60 -26.97 -6.35
C GLN A 195 -1.05 -28.42 -6.15
N ASN A 196 -2.19 -28.61 -5.49
CA ASN A 196 -2.88 -29.89 -5.55
C ASN A 196 -3.51 -30.03 -6.94
N GLU A 197 -2.74 -30.70 -7.79
CA GLU A 197 -3.18 -31.72 -8.77
C GLU A 197 -4.57 -31.53 -9.36
N ILE A 198 -4.61 -30.93 -10.56
CA ILE A 198 -5.60 -31.31 -11.57
C ILE A 198 -5.12 -32.66 -12.12
N ILE A 199 -5.65 -33.73 -11.55
CA ILE A 199 -5.51 -35.07 -12.14
C ILE A 199 -6.45 -35.09 -13.34
N SER A 200 -5.90 -34.83 -14.52
CA SER A 200 -6.54 -35.16 -15.79
C SER A 200 -6.71 -36.68 -15.86
N LEU A 201 -7.94 -37.17 -15.70
CA LEU A 201 -8.31 -38.50 -16.16
C LEU A 201 -8.98 -38.35 -17.51
N ASP A 202 -8.16 -38.34 -18.55
CA ASP A 202 -8.57 -38.74 -19.89
C ASP A 202 -8.82 -40.26 -19.90
N ASP A 203 -10.10 -40.63 -20.03
CA ASP A 203 -10.71 -41.65 -20.91
C ASP A 203 -9.92 -42.91 -21.32
N PRO A 204 -10.61 -44.07 -21.44
CA PRO A 204 -11.46 -44.33 -22.61
C PRO A 204 -12.88 -44.85 -22.37
#